data_AF-A0A9W7W064-F1
#
_entry.id   AF-A0A9W7W064-F1
#
_cell.length_a   1.000
_cell.length_b   1.000
_cell.length_c   1.000
_cell.angle_alpha   90.00
_cell.angle_beta   90.00
_cell.angle_gamma   90.00
#
_symmetry.space_group_name_H-M   'P 1'
#
loop_
_entity.id
_entity.type
_entity.pdbx_description
1 polymer ?
#
loop_
_entity_poly.entity_id
_entity_poly.type
_entity_poly.pdbx_seq_one_letter_code
_entity_poly.pdbx_strand_id
1 'polypeptide(L)'
;MHFDTRQTQWQEPNEPYWVWDALRQTVHASGLQQPSNREHPATSAPPSSEPEPEGERYNPAIHGNYDPTAPYAKRYEDKRRAQVEEEVYGPSVRARQSTGYAAVGAFNRFSGAFQTSDKSADRHNDYNKSGRQMRNFFDVDAAANVHGGKSLKDERRQAKIGKKELHALKKKKREKKEKKRLDFYKS
;
A
#
# COMPACT_ATOMS: atom_id res chain seq x y z
N MET A 1 20.32 6.79 -22.35
CA MET A 1 21.09 7.73 -21.52
C MET A 1 22.17 8.33 -22.40
N HIS A 2 22.07 9.62 -22.75
CA HIS A 2 23.21 10.29 -23.38
C HIS A 2 24.20 10.65 -22.27
N PHE A 3 25.45 10.19 -22.40
CA PHE A 3 26.47 10.37 -21.38
C PHE A 3 26.86 11.84 -21.20
N ASP A 4 26.68 12.66 -22.23
CA ASP A 4 27.10 14.06 -22.24
C ASP A 4 26.09 15.00 -21.56
N THR A 5 24.78 14.72 -21.65
CA THR A 5 23.73 15.58 -21.08
C THR A 5 23.14 15.03 -19.78
N ARG A 6 23.44 13.78 -19.41
CA ARG A 6 22.81 13.04 -18.29
C ARG A 6 21.27 13.04 -18.30
N GLN A 7 20.65 13.43 -19.42
CA GLN A 7 19.21 13.42 -19.56
C GLN A 7 18.75 12.06 -20.11
N THR A 8 17.75 11.48 -19.45
CA THR A 8 16.97 10.39 -20.02
C THR A 8 15.94 10.97 -20.97
N GLN A 9 16.23 10.96 -22.27
CA GLN A 9 15.18 11.16 -23.28
C GLN A 9 14.35 9.88 -23.35
N TRP A 10 13.32 9.79 -22.52
CA TRP A 10 12.24 8.83 -22.75
C TRP A 10 11.13 9.60 -23.44
N GLN A 11 10.91 9.31 -24.72
CA GLN A 11 9.77 9.84 -25.46
C GLN A 11 8.62 8.85 -25.27
N GLU A 12 7.50 9.32 -24.73
CA GLU A 12 6.32 8.49 -24.61
C GLU A 12 5.80 8.14 -26.02
N PRO A 13 5.30 6.92 -26.27
CA PRO A 13 4.67 6.58 -27.54
C PRO A 13 3.46 7.48 -27.83
N ASN A 14 3.31 7.92 -29.08
CA ASN A 14 2.16 8.74 -29.52
C ASN A 14 0.85 7.93 -29.64
N GLU A 15 0.91 6.62 -29.51
CA GLU A 15 -0.25 5.73 -29.56
C GLU A 15 -0.75 5.43 -28.13
N PRO A 16 -2.08 5.30 -27.93
CA PRO A 16 -2.61 4.88 -26.65
C PRO A 16 -2.09 3.48 -26.33
N TYR A 17 -1.40 3.34 -25.20
CA TYR A 17 -0.87 2.05 -24.77
C TYR A 17 -1.64 1.52 -23.58
N TRP A 18 -1.68 0.20 -23.48
CA TRP A 18 -2.31 -0.51 -22.38
C TRP A 18 -1.29 -1.12 -21.44
N VAL A 19 -1.59 -1.08 -20.15
CA VAL A 19 -0.72 -1.64 -19.11
C VAL A 19 -1.16 -3.07 -18.83
N TRP A 20 -0.27 -4.02 -19.08
CA TRP A 20 -0.48 -5.43 -18.76
C TRP A 20 -0.22 -5.71 -17.27
N ASP A 21 -1.18 -6.32 -16.59
CA ASP A 21 -1.01 -6.77 -15.20
C ASP A 21 -0.57 -8.24 -15.19
N ALA A 22 0.72 -8.47 -14.91
CA ALA A 22 1.29 -9.82 -14.89
C ALA A 22 0.71 -10.72 -13.79
N LEU A 23 0.21 -10.15 -12.69
CA LEU A 23 -0.39 -10.92 -11.59
C LEU A 23 -1.77 -11.46 -11.94
N ARG A 24 -2.53 -10.68 -12.73
CA ARG A 24 -3.89 -11.03 -13.14
C ARG A 24 -3.97 -11.67 -14.52
N GLN A 25 -2.87 -11.64 -15.28
CA GLN A 25 -2.82 -12.05 -16.69
C GLN A 25 -3.91 -11.36 -17.53
N THR A 26 -4.20 -10.09 -17.22
CA THR A 26 -5.20 -9.28 -17.91
C THR A 26 -4.71 -7.85 -18.07
N VAL A 27 -5.35 -7.08 -18.95
CA VAL A 27 -5.13 -5.63 -19.05
C VAL A 27 -5.60 -4.98 -17.75
N HIS A 28 -4.79 -4.08 -17.20
CA HIS A 28 -5.11 -3.37 -15.97
C HIS A 28 -6.34 -2.46 -16.18
N ALA A 29 -7.20 -2.31 -15.17
CA ALA A 29 -8.43 -1.52 -15.30
C ALA A 29 -8.18 -0.03 -15.58
N SER A 30 -7.01 0.50 -15.20
CA SER A 30 -6.56 1.86 -15.56
C SER A 30 -5.82 1.91 -16.91
N GLY A 31 -5.79 0.81 -17.64
CA GLY A 31 -4.85 0.54 -18.74
C GLY A 31 -5.23 1.18 -20.06
N LEU A 32 -5.91 2.33 -20.07
CA LEU A 32 -5.98 3.17 -21.26
C LEU A 32 -5.31 4.50 -20.94
N GLN A 33 -3.98 4.47 -20.94
CA GLN A 33 -3.21 5.68 -20.71
C GLN A 33 -3.02 6.37 -22.06
N GLN A 34 -3.66 7.53 -22.21
CA GLN A 34 -3.43 8.37 -23.39
C GLN A 34 -2.11 9.13 -23.20
N PRO A 35 -1.34 9.35 -24.27
CA PRO A 35 -0.11 10.12 -24.18
C PRO A 35 -0.41 11.52 -23.65
N SER A 36 0.44 12.02 -22.74
CA SER A 36 0.27 13.31 -22.05
C SER A 36 0.15 14.52 -22.99
N ASN A 37 0.58 14.38 -24.24
CA ASN A 37 0.55 15.42 -25.27
C ASN A 37 -0.78 15.47 -26.06
N ARG A 38 -1.76 14.63 -25.73
CA ARG A 38 -3.08 14.66 -26.36
C ARG A 38 -4.02 15.49 -25.47
N GLU A 39 -4.50 16.60 -26.00
CA GLU A 39 -5.52 17.44 -25.36
C GLU A 39 -6.73 16.58 -24.97
N HIS A 40 -6.89 16.33 -23.67
CA HIS A 40 -8.07 15.66 -23.15
C HIS A 40 -9.26 16.64 -23.20
N PRO A 41 -10.44 16.26 -23.73
CA PRO A 41 -11.64 17.03 -23.48
C PRO A 41 -11.90 16.99 -21.97
N ALA A 42 -11.81 18.16 -21.33
CA ALA A 42 -12.06 18.36 -19.90
C ALA A 42 -13.45 17.82 -19.54
N THR A 43 -13.49 16.63 -18.96
CA THR A 43 -14.73 15.99 -18.52
C THR A 43 -15.01 16.47 -17.10
N SER A 44 -15.97 17.40 -17.02
CA SER A 44 -16.90 17.68 -15.92
C SER A 44 -16.33 17.82 -14.50
N ALA A 45 -16.33 19.07 -14.04
CA ALA A 45 -16.42 19.44 -12.63
C ALA A 45 -17.65 18.78 -11.94
N PRO A 46 -17.58 18.51 -10.62
CA PRO A 46 -18.73 18.01 -9.86
C PRO A 46 -19.87 19.05 -9.76
N PRO A 47 -21.13 18.62 -9.56
CA PRO A 47 -22.31 19.46 -9.74
C PRO A 47 -22.65 20.34 -8.52
N SER A 48 -23.24 21.50 -8.84
CA SER A 48 -24.20 22.30 -8.08
C SER A 48 -23.80 22.83 -6.69
N SER A 49 -23.27 24.05 -6.65
CA SER A 49 -23.94 25.07 -5.81
C SER A 49 -25.05 25.67 -6.66
N GLU A 50 -26.27 25.70 -6.15
CA GLU A 50 -27.40 26.39 -6.77
C GLU A 50 -26.97 27.79 -7.25
N PRO A 51 -27.42 28.27 -8.42
CA PRO A 51 -27.18 29.65 -8.79
C PRO A 51 -27.91 30.52 -7.76
N GLU A 52 -27.15 31.19 -6.88
CA GLU A 52 -27.75 32.25 -6.07
C GLU A 52 -28.40 33.24 -7.06
N PRO A 53 -29.69 33.59 -6.90
CA PRO A 53 -30.35 34.50 -7.81
C PRO A 53 -29.58 35.82 -7.81
N GLU A 54 -28.99 36.14 -8.96
CA GLU A 54 -28.01 37.21 -9.16
C GLU A 54 -28.59 38.62 -8.92
N GLY A 55 -29.89 38.72 -8.64
CA GLY A 55 -30.64 39.97 -8.42
C GLY A 55 -30.96 40.33 -6.96
N GLU A 56 -30.51 39.57 -5.95
CA GLU A 56 -30.93 39.78 -4.55
C GLU A 56 -29.86 40.45 -3.65
N ARG A 57 -28.76 40.92 -4.22
CA ARG A 57 -27.70 41.64 -3.49
C ARG A 57 -28.02 43.13 -3.44
N TYR A 58 -27.66 43.81 -2.34
CA TYR A 58 -27.90 45.24 -2.19
C TYR A 58 -27.17 46.04 -3.27
N ASN A 59 -27.96 46.55 -4.22
CA ASN A 59 -27.57 47.56 -5.20
C ASN A 59 -28.06 48.96 -4.77
N PRO A 60 -27.18 49.90 -4.38
CA PRO A 60 -27.58 51.24 -3.92
C PRO A 60 -28.29 52.06 -5.00
N ALA A 61 -28.09 51.76 -6.29
CA ALA A 61 -28.77 52.45 -7.39
C ALA A 61 -30.25 52.04 -7.54
N ILE A 62 -30.61 50.85 -7.07
CA ILE A 62 -31.99 50.30 -7.16
C ILE A 62 -32.70 50.42 -5.80
N HIS A 63 -31.97 50.26 -4.70
CA HIS A 63 -32.56 50.16 -3.35
C HIS A 63 -32.39 51.43 -2.50
N GLY A 64 -31.63 52.44 -2.95
CA GLY A 64 -31.50 53.72 -2.24
C GLY A 64 -30.72 53.61 -0.93
N ASN A 65 -31.34 54.02 0.19
CA ASN A 65 -30.78 53.87 1.53
C ASN A 65 -31.10 52.48 2.08
N TYR A 66 -30.17 51.91 2.85
CA TYR A 66 -30.33 50.57 3.41
C TYR A 66 -31.58 50.47 4.31
N ASP A 67 -32.55 49.64 3.90
CA ASP A 67 -33.74 49.30 4.67
C ASP A 67 -33.55 47.93 5.35
N PRO A 68 -33.46 47.88 6.70
CA PRO A 68 -33.30 46.62 7.44
C PRO A 68 -34.54 45.71 7.39
N THR A 69 -35.70 46.23 7.00
CA THR A 69 -36.94 45.44 6.90
C THR A 69 -37.15 44.79 5.53
N ALA A 70 -36.32 45.17 4.54
CA ALA A 70 -36.46 44.73 3.16
C ALA A 70 -36.14 43.22 2.99
N PRO A 71 -36.70 42.58 1.94
CA PRO A 71 -36.51 41.14 1.70
C PRO A 71 -35.05 40.72 1.55
N TYR A 72 -34.23 41.57 0.92
CA TYR A 72 -32.80 41.32 0.75
C TYR A 72 -32.04 41.30 2.08
N ALA A 73 -32.43 42.14 3.05
CA ALA A 73 -31.78 42.25 4.36
C ALA A 73 -32.08 41.03 5.25
N LYS A 74 -33.31 40.53 5.22
CA LYS A 74 -33.76 39.35 6.01
C LYS A 74 -32.97 38.08 5.67
N ARG A 75 -32.64 37.86 4.39
CA ARG A 75 -31.82 36.71 3.97
C ARG A 75 -30.42 36.69 4.59
N TYR A 76 -29.80 37.86 4.79
CA TYR A 76 -28.50 37.93 5.47
C TYR A 76 -28.64 37.62 6.96
N GLU A 77 -29.75 38.02 7.59
CA GLU A 77 -30.03 37.64 8.97
C GLU A 77 -30.30 36.14 9.12
N ASP A 78 -31.03 35.53 8.19
CA ASP A 78 -31.32 34.10 8.18
C ASP A 78 -30.06 33.27 7.93
N LYS A 79 -29.19 33.70 6.99
CA LYS A 79 -27.86 33.09 6.78
C LYS A 79 -26.99 33.20 8.03
N ARG A 80 -26.97 34.38 8.69
CA ARG A 80 -26.20 34.57 9.92
C ARG A 80 -26.75 33.72 11.06
N ARG A 81 -28.07 33.56 11.17
CA ARG A 81 -28.70 32.67 12.16
C ARG A 81 -28.38 31.20 11.90
N ALA A 82 -28.43 30.76 10.64
CA ALA A 82 -28.06 29.40 10.25
C ALA A 82 -26.58 29.09 10.53
N GLN A 83 -25.68 30.06 10.29
CA GLN A 83 -24.25 29.92 10.63
C GLN A 83 -24.01 29.83 12.13
N VAL A 84 -24.70 30.66 12.93
CA VAL A 84 -24.61 30.61 14.40
C VAL A 84 -25.18 29.30 14.94
N GLU A 85 -26.24 28.76 14.35
CA GLU A 85 -26.80 27.45 14.74
C GLU A 85 -25.86 26.28 14.38
N GLU A 86 -25.16 26.34 13.23
CA GLU A 86 -24.11 25.38 12.86
C GLU A 86 -22.90 25.44 13.81
N GLU A 87 -22.57 26.62 14.34
CA GLU A 87 -21.46 26.82 15.27
C GLU A 87 -21.80 26.36 16.70
N VAL A 88 -23.07 26.50 17.13
CA VAL A 88 -23.56 26.05 18.45
C VAL A 88 -23.70 24.53 18.52
N TYR A 89 -24.08 23.85 17.43
CA TYR A 89 -24.06 22.38 17.28
C TYR A 89 -22.72 21.88 16.72
N GLY A 90 -21.62 22.41 17.27
CA GLY A 90 -20.28 22.39 16.70
C GLY A 90 -19.70 21.04 16.22
N PRO A 91 -18.42 21.04 15.78
CA PRO A 91 -17.77 19.96 15.02
C PRO A 91 -17.74 18.58 15.71
N SER A 92 -18.14 18.50 16.98
CA SER A 92 -18.27 17.27 17.76
C SER A 92 -19.40 16.35 17.27
N VAL A 93 -20.46 16.88 16.65
CA VAL A 93 -21.57 16.07 16.11
C VAL A 93 -21.20 15.47 14.74
N ARG A 94 -20.51 16.23 13.88
CA ARG A 94 -19.96 15.70 12.60
C ARG A 94 -18.89 14.63 12.82
N ALA A 95 -18.10 14.71 13.89
CA ALA A 95 -17.13 13.67 14.24
C ALA A 95 -17.77 12.37 14.76
N ARG A 96 -19.02 12.41 15.25
CA ARG A 96 -19.74 11.22 15.73
C ARG A 96 -20.57 10.51 14.66
N GLN A 97 -20.83 11.16 13.52
CA GLN A 97 -21.61 10.60 12.42
C GLN A 97 -20.76 9.99 11.29
N SER A 98 -19.42 10.06 11.36
CA SER A 98 -18.51 9.41 10.39
C SER A 98 -18.13 7.96 10.77
N THR A 99 -19.05 7.23 11.41
CA THR A 99 -18.89 5.80 11.69
C THR A 99 -19.04 4.97 10.42
N GLY A 100 -18.04 4.98 9.54
CA GLY A 100 -18.06 4.10 8.36
C GLY A 100 -16.74 3.94 7.60
N TYR A 101 -15.95 5.00 7.44
CA TYR A 101 -14.71 4.94 6.67
C TYR A 101 -13.65 5.89 7.23
N ALA A 102 -12.93 5.43 8.27
CA ALA A 102 -11.74 6.09 8.78
C ALA A 102 -10.52 5.20 8.52
N ALA A 103 -9.49 5.75 7.87
CA ALA A 103 -8.21 5.10 7.68
C ALA A 103 -7.15 5.83 8.53
N VAL A 104 -6.55 5.13 9.49
CA VAL A 104 -5.43 5.63 10.28
C VAL A 104 -4.15 5.00 9.73
N GLY A 105 -3.19 5.83 9.32
CA GLY A 105 -1.90 5.39 8.78
C GLY A 105 -0.74 6.14 9.43
N ALA A 106 0.40 5.47 9.57
CA ALA A 106 1.63 6.11 10.04
C ALA A 106 2.33 6.81 8.86
N PHE A 107 2.83 8.02 9.07
CA PHE A 107 3.50 8.81 8.03
C PHE A 107 4.94 9.12 8.44
N ASN A 108 5.89 8.92 7.53
CA ASN A 108 7.29 9.26 7.78
C ASN A 108 7.59 10.69 7.30
N ARG A 109 7.89 11.59 8.25
CA ARG A 109 8.21 13.01 7.95
C ARG A 109 9.41 13.19 7.00
N PHE A 110 10.38 12.28 7.00
CA PHE A 110 11.59 12.41 6.20
C PHE A 110 11.47 11.86 4.78
N SER A 111 10.72 10.77 4.59
CA SER A 111 10.53 10.16 3.27
C SER A 111 9.23 10.60 2.59
N GLY A 112 8.32 11.26 3.31
CA GLY A 112 7.03 11.70 2.77
C GLY A 112 6.08 10.55 2.41
N ALA A 113 6.40 9.31 2.82
CA ALA A 113 5.65 8.12 2.47
C ALA A 113 4.83 7.60 3.65
N PHE A 114 3.65 7.05 3.37
CA PHE A 114 2.90 6.25 4.32
C PHE A 114 3.66 4.97 4.64
N GLN A 115 3.81 4.70 5.93
CA GLN A 115 4.46 3.51 6.45
C GLN A 115 3.41 2.42 6.65
N THR A 116 3.76 1.20 6.24
CA THR A 116 3.02 0.01 6.64
C THR A 116 3.10 -0.17 8.15
N SER A 117 2.14 -0.89 8.74
CA SER A 117 2.14 -1.25 10.17
C SER A 117 3.49 -1.85 10.61
N ASP A 118 4.13 -2.60 9.71
CA ASP A 118 5.43 -3.23 9.93
C ASP A 118 6.60 -2.25 10.02
N LYS A 119 6.44 -0.99 9.64
CA LYS A 119 7.51 0.04 9.72
C LYS A 119 7.17 1.16 10.69
N SER A 120 6.13 0.96 11.51
CA SER A 120 5.67 1.91 12.52
C SER A 120 6.70 2.13 13.63
N ALA A 121 6.47 3.20 14.40
CA ALA A 121 7.27 3.55 15.58
C ALA A 121 7.34 2.40 16.59
N ASP A 122 6.27 1.62 16.74
CA ASP A 122 6.21 0.48 17.67
C ASP A 122 7.32 -0.53 17.40
N ARG A 123 7.65 -0.81 16.14
CA ARG A 123 8.72 -1.76 15.78
C ARG A 123 10.10 -1.32 16.28
N HIS A 124 10.32 -0.03 16.49
CA HIS A 124 11.62 0.56 16.77
C HIS A 124 11.91 0.69 18.28
N ASN A 125 11.06 0.15 19.15
CA ASN A 125 11.33 0.07 20.60
C ASN A 125 12.33 -1.07 20.93
N ASP A 126 12.94 -0.99 22.11
CA ASP A 126 13.96 -1.96 22.56
C ASP A 126 13.40 -3.37 22.76
N TYR A 127 12.14 -3.49 23.20
CA TYR A 127 11.45 -4.78 23.37
C TYR A 127 11.29 -5.52 22.04
N ASN A 128 10.81 -4.84 21.00
CA ASN A 128 10.63 -5.41 19.67
C ASN A 128 11.98 -5.65 18.99
N LYS A 129 12.99 -4.82 19.30
CA LYS A 129 14.37 -5.05 18.84
C LYS A 129 14.96 -6.33 19.45
N SER A 130 14.86 -6.51 20.77
CA SER A 130 15.33 -7.73 21.44
C SER A 130 14.57 -8.96 20.98
N GLY A 131 13.25 -8.85 20.78
CA GLY A 131 12.42 -9.92 20.20
C GLY A 131 12.90 -10.37 18.82
N ARG A 132 13.27 -9.42 17.94
CA ARG A 132 13.83 -9.74 16.60
C ARG A 132 15.21 -10.40 16.69
N GLN A 133 16.07 -9.93 17.60
CA GLN A 133 17.38 -10.53 17.80
C GLN A 133 17.25 -11.95 18.34
N MET A 134 16.37 -12.16 19.33
CA MET A 134 16.11 -13.46 19.93
C MET A 134 15.48 -14.43 18.93
N ARG A 135 14.57 -13.97 18.06
CA ARG A 135 13.99 -14.81 17.01
C ARG A 135 15.04 -15.43 16.10
N ASN A 136 16.19 -14.79 15.88
CA ASN A 136 17.25 -15.39 15.06
C ASN A 136 17.91 -16.61 15.72
N PHE A 137 17.88 -16.71 17.05
CA PHE A 137 18.48 -17.81 17.81
C PHE A 137 17.43 -18.80 18.33
N PHE A 138 16.24 -18.30 18.64
CA PHE A 138 15.14 -19.00 19.29
C PHE A 138 13.85 -18.71 18.52
N ASP A 139 13.77 -19.16 17.28
CA ASP A 139 12.50 -19.21 16.55
C ASP A 139 11.77 -20.50 16.94
N VAL A 140 11.01 -20.44 18.05
CA VAL A 140 10.24 -21.59 18.57
C VAL A 140 9.23 -22.08 17.55
N ASP A 141 8.63 -21.16 16.79
CA ASP A 141 7.64 -21.48 15.77
C ASP A 141 8.29 -22.11 14.54
N ALA A 142 9.43 -21.59 14.09
CA ALA A 142 10.18 -22.25 13.03
C ALA A 142 10.67 -23.63 13.48
N ALA A 143 11.26 -23.76 14.68
CA ALA A 143 11.74 -25.03 15.23
C ALA A 143 10.63 -26.08 15.36
N ALA A 144 9.43 -25.69 15.80
CA ALA A 144 8.27 -26.56 15.86
C ALA A 144 7.79 -27.00 14.46
N ASN A 145 7.94 -26.13 13.47
CA ASN A 145 7.49 -26.35 12.09
C ASN A 145 8.57 -26.90 11.14
N VAL A 146 9.86 -27.00 11.53
CA VAL A 146 10.95 -27.53 10.69
C VAL A 146 10.61 -28.93 10.18
N HIS A 147 9.96 -29.73 11.02
CA HIS A 147 9.58 -31.11 10.72
C HIS A 147 8.11 -31.23 10.25
N GLY A 148 7.45 -30.10 9.94
CA GLY A 148 6.03 -30.06 9.57
C GLY A 148 5.11 -30.65 10.64
N GLY A 149 5.47 -30.48 11.92
CA GLY A 149 4.79 -31.10 13.06
C GLY A 149 4.98 -32.61 13.19
N LYS A 150 5.84 -33.24 12.37
CA LYS A 150 6.13 -34.68 12.46
C LYS A 150 7.09 -34.97 13.61
N SER A 151 6.87 -36.10 14.29
CA SER A 151 7.80 -36.55 15.32
C SER A 151 9.11 -37.06 14.70
N LEU A 152 10.22 -36.93 15.43
CA LEU A 152 11.53 -37.48 15.02
C LEU A 152 11.47 -38.99 14.71
N LYS A 153 10.57 -39.73 15.37
CA LYS A 153 10.34 -41.17 15.09
C LYS A 153 9.69 -41.39 13.73
N ASP A 154 8.74 -40.54 13.35
CA ASP A 154 8.02 -40.64 12.09
C ASP A 154 8.91 -40.26 10.91
N GLU A 155 9.77 -39.26 11.07
CA GLU A 155 10.79 -38.91 10.07
C GLU A 155 11.77 -40.06 9.83
N ARG A 156 12.27 -40.67 10.91
CA ARG A 156 13.17 -41.84 10.83
C ARG A 156 12.47 -43.05 10.20
N ARG A 157 11.16 -43.22 10.40
CA ARG A 157 10.38 -44.28 9.75
C ARG A 157 10.20 -44.05 8.26
N GLN A 158 10.13 -42.80 7.80
CA GLN A 158 10.00 -42.45 6.38
C GLN A 158 11.35 -42.55 5.65
N ALA A 159 12.47 -42.33 6.34
CA ALA A 159 13.81 -42.50 5.81
C ALA A 159 14.27 -43.98 5.71
N LYS A 160 13.41 -44.89 5.25
CA LYS A 160 13.80 -46.29 4.97
C LYS A 160 14.51 -46.37 3.63
N ILE A 161 15.81 -46.60 3.67
CA ILE A 161 16.66 -46.80 2.49
C ILE A 161 16.11 -47.98 1.68
N GLY A 162 15.79 -47.74 0.41
CA GLY A 162 15.30 -48.77 -0.50
C GLY A 162 16.37 -49.82 -0.83
N LYS A 163 15.98 -51.03 -1.27
CA LYS A 163 16.93 -52.10 -1.65
C LYS A 163 17.98 -51.62 -2.68
N LYS A 164 17.56 -50.82 -3.67
CA LYS A 164 18.44 -50.24 -4.70
C LYS A 164 19.46 -49.27 -4.09
N GLU A 165 19.00 -48.38 -3.21
CA GLU A 165 19.86 -47.42 -2.52
C GLU A 165 20.84 -48.12 -1.56
N LEU A 166 20.40 -49.18 -0.90
CA LEU A 166 21.24 -50.01 -0.03
C LEU A 166 22.35 -50.69 -0.85
N HIS A 167 22.04 -51.19 -2.04
CA HIS A 167 23.04 -51.70 -2.99
C HIS A 167 24.01 -50.61 -3.45
N ALA A 168 23.52 -49.41 -3.79
CA ALA A 168 24.35 -48.28 -4.19
C ALA A 168 25.32 -47.85 -3.07
N LEU A 169 24.85 -47.80 -1.82
CA LEU A 169 25.68 -47.49 -0.65
C LEU A 169 26.73 -48.58 -0.38
N LYS A 170 26.37 -49.86 -0.53
CA LYS A 170 27.33 -50.98 -0.44
C LYS A 170 28.40 -50.89 -1.52
N LYS A 171 28.01 -50.57 -2.76
CA LYS A 171 28.96 -50.39 -3.88
C LYS A 171 29.89 -49.20 -3.63
N LYS A 172 29.37 -48.03 -3.24
CA LYS A 172 30.18 -46.85 -2.84
C LYS A 172 31.17 -47.18 -1.73
N LYS A 173 30.75 -47.93 -0.71
CA LYS A 173 31.63 -48.38 0.38
C LYS A 173 32.73 -49.32 -0.12
N ARG A 174 32.40 -50.23 -1.05
CA ARG A 174 33.39 -51.14 -1.67
C ARG A 174 34.41 -50.36 -2.50
N GLU A 175 33.95 -49.48 -3.39
CA GLU A 175 34.80 -48.61 -4.22
C GLU A 175 35.71 -47.73 -3.35
N LYS A 176 35.21 -47.17 -2.24
CA LYS A 176 36.04 -46.37 -1.33
C LYS A 176 37.13 -47.22 -0.66
N LYS A 177 36.87 -48.50 -0.36
CA LYS A 177 37.87 -49.43 0.19
C LYS A 177 38.90 -49.83 -0.88
N GLU A 178 38.46 -50.11 -2.10
CA GLU A 178 39.33 -50.45 -3.22
C GLU A 178 40.22 -49.28 -3.60
N LYS A 179 39.70 -48.06 -3.67
CA LYS A 179 40.50 -46.84 -3.88
C LYS A 179 41.57 -46.70 -2.80
N LYS A 180 41.22 -46.83 -1.52
CA LYS A 180 42.22 -46.80 -0.44
C LYS A 180 43.30 -47.88 -0.56
N ARG A 181 42.93 -49.09 -1.01
CA ARG A 181 43.90 -50.17 -1.26
C ARG A 181 44.81 -49.83 -2.45
N LEU A 182 44.23 -49.36 -3.54
CA LEU A 182 44.99 -48.95 -4.73
C LEU A 182 45.91 -47.77 -4.44
N ASP A 183 45.44 -46.77 -3.69
CA ASP A 183 46.26 -45.64 -3.25
C ASP A 183 47.42 -46.10 -2.37
N PHE A 184 47.21 -47.07 -1.47
CA PHE A 184 48.27 -47.68 -0.65
C PHE A 184 49.32 -48.43 -1.49
N TYR A 185 48.94 -49.06 -2.60
CA TYR A 185 49.89 -49.71 -3.50
C TYR A 185 50.54 -48.74 -4.51
N LYS A 186 50.00 -47.53 -4.63
CA LYS A 186 50.52 -46.48 -5.52
C LYS A 186 51.51 -45.55 -4.81
N SER A 187 51.48 -45.49 -3.48
CA SER A 187 52.50 -44.86 -2.62
C SER A 187 53.67 -45.79 -2.37
#